data_AF-A0A954UMP3-F1
#
_entry.id   AF-A0A954UMP3-F1
#
_cell.length_a   1.000
_cell.length_b   1.000
_cell.length_c   1.000
_cell.angle_alpha   90.00
_cell.angle_beta   90.00
_cell.angle_gamma   90.00
#
_symmetry.space_group_name_H-M   'P 1'
#
loop_
_entity.id
_entity.type
_entity.pdbx_description
1 polymer ?
#
loop_
_entity_poly.entity_id
_entity_poly.type
_entity_poly.pdbx_seq_one_letter_code
_entity_poly.pdbx_strand_id
1 'polypeptide(L)'
;KIALSVIIFLTTIYVTSPLEFSVFPTVLLATTLGRLVLNVATTRSILTRGATDGLDAAGGVVRRFGEFVAGDQVLVGIVVFGIIAVIQFVVITKGASRISEVSARFALDGMPGKQMAVDADLNAGLIDQMEARRRRGEIASQADFYGAMDGASKFVRGDAVAGVFITAINIVGGLLLGVTQHGMSLSEAGATFTKLTIGDGLVSQIPALLISLAAGLLVTRSAQKSNLPVEFLQQLLCRPQVL
;
A
#
# COMPACT_ATOMS: atom_id res chain seq x y z
N LYS A 1 6.87 -10.19 0.87
CA LYS A 1 6.13 -8.90 0.81
C LYS A 1 6.44 -8.07 -0.45
N ILE A 2 7.72 -7.80 -0.80
CA ILE A 2 8.09 -6.93 -1.94
C ILE A 2 7.66 -7.48 -3.32
N ALA A 3 8.00 -8.74 -3.65
CA ALA A 3 7.66 -9.31 -4.96
C ALA A 3 6.14 -9.27 -5.24
N LEU A 4 5.34 -9.63 -4.23
CA LEU A 4 3.88 -9.61 -4.32
C LEU A 4 3.33 -8.20 -4.57
N SER A 5 3.83 -7.17 -3.88
CA SER A 5 3.40 -5.79 -4.11
C SER A 5 3.80 -5.26 -5.49
N VAL A 6 4.96 -5.68 -6.02
CA VAL A 6 5.38 -5.31 -7.38
C VAL A 6 4.45 -5.96 -8.41
N ILE A 7 4.13 -7.26 -8.25
CA ILE A 7 3.20 -7.96 -9.13
C ILE A 7 1.84 -7.26 -9.13
N ILE A 8 1.29 -6.96 -7.95
CA ILE A 8 0.00 -6.26 -7.82
C ILE A 8 0.03 -4.89 -8.52
N PHE A 9 1.10 -4.11 -8.31
CA PHE A 9 1.26 -2.81 -8.93
C PHE A 9 1.35 -2.90 -10.45
N LEU A 10 2.18 -3.80 -10.99
CA LEU A 10 2.31 -4.02 -12.42
C LEU A 10 0.98 -4.49 -13.04
N THR A 11 0.31 -5.47 -12.44
CA THR A 11 -1.02 -5.91 -12.90
C THR A 11 -1.99 -4.74 -12.97
N THR A 12 -1.98 -3.85 -11.98
CA THR A 12 -2.87 -2.67 -11.94
C THR A 12 -2.58 -1.65 -13.05
N ILE A 13 -1.33 -1.55 -13.52
CA ILE A 13 -0.98 -0.67 -14.64
C ILE A 13 -1.59 -1.18 -15.96
N TYR A 14 -1.56 -2.50 -16.18
CA TYR A 14 -1.99 -3.13 -17.44
C TYR A 14 -3.50 -3.39 -17.54
N VAL A 15 -4.21 -3.44 -16.41
CA VAL A 15 -5.67 -3.54 -16.37
C VAL A 15 -6.29 -2.35 -17.12
N THR A 16 -7.30 -2.57 -17.98
CA THR A 16 -7.90 -1.48 -18.79
C THR A 16 -9.16 -0.88 -18.18
N SER A 17 -9.81 -1.61 -17.26
CA SER A 17 -10.98 -1.14 -16.50
C SER A 17 -10.94 -1.67 -15.06
N PRO A 18 -11.50 -0.95 -14.06
CA PRO A 18 -11.46 -1.40 -12.66
C PRO A 18 -12.01 -2.83 -12.45
N LEU A 19 -13.04 -3.21 -13.21
CA LEU A 19 -13.69 -4.52 -13.09
C LEU A 19 -12.87 -5.70 -13.59
N GLU A 20 -11.88 -5.48 -14.48
CA GLU A 20 -10.96 -6.54 -14.91
C GLU A 20 -10.10 -7.06 -13.74
N PHE A 21 -9.93 -6.25 -12.69
CA PHE A 21 -9.29 -6.67 -11.45
C PHE A 21 -10.26 -6.63 -10.26
N SER A 22 -11.46 -7.19 -10.43
CA SER A 22 -12.50 -7.21 -9.39
C SER A 22 -12.09 -7.89 -8.08
N VAL A 23 -11.11 -8.81 -8.10
CA VAL A 23 -10.57 -9.47 -6.89
C VAL A 23 -9.58 -8.59 -6.11
N PHE A 24 -9.21 -7.41 -6.63
CA PHE A 24 -8.23 -6.52 -6.01
C PHE A 24 -8.52 -6.17 -4.54
N PRO A 25 -9.76 -5.85 -4.10
CA PRO A 25 -10.04 -5.57 -2.69
C PRO A 25 -9.66 -6.72 -1.76
N THR A 26 -9.97 -7.96 -2.18
CA THR A 26 -9.63 -9.19 -1.45
C THR A 26 -8.13 -9.42 -1.42
N VAL A 27 -7.43 -9.21 -2.54
CA VAL A 27 -5.97 -9.29 -2.62
C VAL A 27 -5.32 -8.25 -1.71
N LEU A 28 -5.85 -7.03 -1.68
CA LEU A 28 -5.37 -5.95 -0.82
C LEU A 28 -5.53 -6.30 0.66
N LEU A 29 -6.66 -6.89 1.06
CA LEU A 29 -6.86 -7.36 2.43
C LEU A 29 -5.88 -8.48 2.78
N ALA A 30 -5.78 -9.52 1.94
CA ALA A 30 -4.89 -10.65 2.16
C ALA A 30 -3.42 -10.24 2.23
N THR A 31 -2.99 -9.34 1.35
CA THR A 31 -1.61 -8.82 1.34
C THR A 31 -1.30 -7.96 2.55
N THR A 32 -2.26 -7.15 3.01
CA THR A 32 -2.11 -6.34 4.23
C THR A 32 -1.96 -7.24 5.46
N LEU A 33 -2.81 -8.25 5.60
CA LEU A 33 -2.69 -9.24 6.69
C LEU A 33 -1.38 -10.01 6.63
N GLY A 34 -0.98 -10.47 5.44
CA GLY A 34 0.31 -11.15 5.25
C GLY A 34 1.51 -10.27 5.60
N ARG A 35 1.42 -8.95 5.34
CA ARG A 35 2.45 -7.98 5.75
C ARG A 35 2.52 -7.84 7.26
N LEU A 36 1.38 -7.71 7.95
CA LEU A 36 1.34 -7.67 9.42
C LEU A 36 1.97 -8.92 10.05
N VAL A 37 1.64 -10.11 9.54
CA VAL A 37 2.24 -11.37 10.02
C VAL A 37 3.76 -11.38 9.82
N LEU A 38 4.24 -10.97 8.65
CA LEU A 38 5.69 -10.89 8.39
C LEU A 38 6.38 -9.82 9.26
N ASN A 39 5.72 -8.71 9.57
CA ASN A 39 6.26 -7.68 10.46
C ASN A 39 6.35 -8.19 11.91
N VAL A 40 5.38 -8.98 12.37
CA VAL A 40 5.45 -9.65 13.68
C VAL A 40 6.58 -10.68 13.70
N ALA A 41 6.74 -11.48 12.64
CA ALA A 41 7.80 -12.47 12.54
C ALA A 41 9.21 -11.85 12.53
N THR A 42 9.39 -10.75 11.78
CA THR A 42 10.65 -9.98 11.73
C THR A 42 10.93 -9.28 13.05
N THR A 43 9.92 -8.66 13.68
CA THR A 43 10.00 -8.11 15.04
C THR A 43 10.47 -9.14 16.05
N ARG A 44 9.85 -10.32 16.07
CA ARG A 44 10.31 -11.43 16.92
C ARG A 44 11.76 -11.76 16.65
N SER A 45 12.15 -11.92 15.38
CA SER A 45 13.53 -12.24 15.01
C SER A 45 14.52 -11.17 15.48
N ILE A 46 14.20 -9.89 15.31
CA ILE A 46 14.99 -8.75 15.80
C ILE A 46 15.16 -8.84 17.30
N LEU A 47 14.07 -9.00 18.05
CA LEU A 47 14.10 -9.00 19.52
C LEU A 47 14.79 -10.24 20.11
N THR A 48 14.69 -11.41 19.47
CA THR A 48 15.28 -12.65 19.99
C THR A 48 16.72 -12.89 19.53
N ARG A 49 17.07 -12.46 18.32
CA ARG A 49 18.37 -12.76 17.69
C ARG A 49 19.24 -11.52 17.50
N GLY A 50 18.70 -10.31 17.68
CA GLY A 50 19.44 -9.07 17.47
C GLY A 50 20.66 -8.92 18.37
N ALA A 51 20.59 -9.49 19.57
CA ALA A 51 21.71 -9.47 20.51
C ALA A 51 22.78 -10.55 20.22
N THR A 52 22.39 -11.72 19.69
CA THR A 52 23.33 -12.82 19.40
C THR A 52 23.93 -12.73 18.00
N ASP A 53 23.10 -12.39 17.01
CA ASP A 53 23.42 -12.45 15.58
C ASP A 53 23.62 -11.05 14.98
N GLY A 54 23.50 -9.99 15.81
CA GLY A 54 23.66 -8.61 15.39
C GLY A 54 22.75 -8.24 14.21
N LEU A 55 23.33 -7.64 13.16
CA LEU A 55 22.58 -7.17 11.99
C LEU A 55 22.01 -8.30 11.12
N ASP A 56 22.47 -9.55 11.27
CA ASP A 56 21.97 -10.69 10.49
C ASP A 56 20.67 -11.28 11.06
N ALA A 57 20.26 -10.85 12.25
CA ALA A 57 19.08 -11.32 12.97
C ALA A 57 17.76 -11.18 12.19
N ALA A 58 17.65 -10.18 11.31
CA ALA A 58 16.42 -9.85 10.58
C ALA A 58 16.45 -10.24 9.09
N GLY A 59 17.51 -10.94 8.67
CA GLY A 59 17.71 -11.38 7.28
C GLY A 59 18.41 -10.34 6.41
N GLY A 60 18.98 -10.81 5.29
CA GLY A 60 19.88 -10.00 4.46
C GLY A 60 19.25 -8.74 3.87
N VAL A 61 17.96 -8.75 3.56
CA VAL A 61 17.27 -7.56 3.03
C VAL A 61 17.19 -6.46 4.10
N VAL A 62 16.79 -6.80 5.32
CA VAL A 62 16.70 -5.84 6.44
C VAL A 62 18.07 -5.24 6.76
N ARG A 63 19.11 -6.09 6.81
CA ARG A 63 20.49 -5.65 6.99
C ARG A 63 20.91 -4.61 5.96
N ARG A 64 20.74 -4.92 4.66
CA ARG A 64 21.17 -4.02 3.57
C ARG A 64 20.44 -2.69 3.60
N PHE A 65 19.14 -2.68 3.90
CA PHE A 65 18.39 -1.43 4.04
C PHE A 65 18.78 -0.63 5.29
N GLY A 66 19.05 -1.31 6.41
CA GLY A 66 19.55 -0.69 7.63
C GLY A 66 20.92 -0.05 7.42
N GLU A 67 21.85 -0.76 6.77
CA GLU A 67 23.17 -0.26 6.41
C GLU A 67 23.08 0.91 5.41
N PHE A 68 22.21 0.83 4.41
CA PHE A 68 22.04 1.89 3.40
C PHE A 68 21.60 3.23 4.01
N VAL A 69 20.70 3.22 5.00
CA VAL A 69 20.17 4.46 5.59
C VAL A 69 20.95 4.92 6.82
N ALA A 70 21.36 4.00 7.68
CA ALA A 70 22.09 4.38 8.90
C ALA A 70 23.59 4.50 8.70
N GLY A 71 24.18 3.78 7.73
CA GLY A 71 25.63 3.74 7.52
C GLY A 71 26.40 3.56 8.83
N ASP A 72 27.44 4.38 9.02
CA ASP A 72 28.21 4.44 10.25
C ASP A 72 27.57 5.38 11.31
N GLN A 73 26.66 6.26 10.90
CA GLN A 73 26.04 7.27 11.76
C GLN A 73 24.57 6.96 12.03
N VAL A 74 24.32 6.15 13.07
CA VAL A 74 22.97 5.75 13.51
C VAL A 74 22.04 6.95 13.69
N LEU A 75 22.54 8.07 14.20
CA LEU A 75 21.75 9.29 14.41
C LEU A 75 21.19 9.85 13.10
N VAL A 76 22.01 9.91 12.04
CA VAL A 76 21.56 10.32 10.70
C VAL A 76 20.51 9.34 10.19
N GLY A 77 20.73 8.04 10.41
CA GLY A 77 19.77 7.00 10.07
C GLY A 77 18.40 7.22 10.71
N ILE A 78 18.35 7.57 12.00
CA ILE A 78 17.09 7.88 12.72
C ILE A 78 16.39 9.09 12.07
N VAL A 79 17.12 10.15 11.76
CA VAL A 79 16.55 11.37 11.17
C VAL A 79 15.96 11.07 9.79
N VAL A 80 16.72 10.42 8.91
CA VAL A 80 16.27 10.05 7.56
C VAL A 80 15.08 9.10 7.63
N PHE A 81 15.15 8.07 8.48
CA PHE A 81 14.05 7.15 8.68
C PHE A 81 12.78 7.86 9.19
N GLY A 82 12.93 8.81 10.13
CA GLY A 82 11.83 9.62 10.63
C GLY A 82 11.15 10.43 9.53
N ILE A 83 11.94 11.07 8.65
CA ILE A 83 11.42 11.80 7.48
C ILE A 83 10.62 10.86 6.58
N ILE A 84 11.20 9.71 6.22
CA ILE A 84 10.53 8.75 5.32
C ILE A 84 9.25 8.20 5.98
N ALA A 85 9.29 7.88 7.28
CA ALA A 85 8.14 7.39 8.02
C ALA A 85 7.00 8.43 8.06
N VAL A 86 7.33 9.71 8.25
CA VAL A 86 6.36 10.81 8.22
C VAL A 86 5.77 10.97 6.81
N ILE A 87 6.58 10.97 5.75
CA ILE A 87 6.11 11.04 4.37
C ILE A 87 5.18 9.87 4.06
N GLN A 88 5.58 8.65 4.43
CA GLN A 88 4.78 7.45 4.23
C GLN A 88 3.42 7.57 4.93
N PHE A 89 3.39 7.98 6.19
CA PHE A 89 2.15 8.03 6.96
C PHE A 89 1.25 9.22 6.56
N VAL A 90 1.82 10.43 6.53
CA VAL A 90 1.06 11.68 6.36
C VAL A 90 0.70 11.93 4.90
N VAL A 91 1.63 11.70 3.97
CA VAL A 91 1.41 12.02 2.56
C VAL A 91 0.79 10.83 1.85
N ILE A 92 1.44 9.66 1.92
CA ILE A 92 1.05 8.52 1.10
C ILE A 92 -0.17 7.82 1.67
N THR A 93 -0.12 7.33 2.92
CA THR A 93 -1.23 6.55 3.49
C THR A 93 -2.48 7.40 3.66
N LYS A 94 -2.38 8.58 4.31
CA LYS A 94 -3.56 9.45 4.48
C LYS A 94 -4.08 9.98 3.14
N GLY A 95 -3.19 10.34 2.21
CA GLY A 95 -3.57 10.81 0.87
C GLY A 95 -4.30 9.73 0.07
N ALA A 96 -3.71 8.54 -0.04
CA ALA A 96 -4.30 7.42 -0.76
C ALA A 96 -5.63 6.96 -0.14
N SER A 97 -5.72 6.92 1.20
CA SER A 97 -6.97 6.60 1.89
C SER A 97 -8.08 7.60 1.57
N ARG A 98 -7.77 8.90 1.56
CA ARG A 98 -8.76 9.94 1.22
C ARG A 98 -9.20 9.84 -0.23
N ILE A 99 -8.26 9.66 -1.16
CA ILE A 99 -8.58 9.50 -2.58
C ILE A 99 -9.49 8.30 -2.77
N SER A 100 -9.15 7.15 -2.18
CA SER A 100 -9.94 5.93 -2.30
C SER A 100 -11.36 6.09 -1.73
N GLU A 101 -11.49 6.64 -0.52
CA GLU A 101 -12.78 6.87 0.15
C GLU A 101 -13.66 7.82 -0.66
N VAL A 102 -13.11 8.96 -1.09
CA VAL A 102 -13.86 9.99 -1.81
C VAL A 102 -14.25 9.50 -3.20
N SER A 103 -13.35 8.88 -3.94
CA SER A 103 -13.64 8.35 -5.27
C SER A 103 -14.61 7.17 -5.22
N ALA A 104 -14.49 6.26 -4.25
CA ALA A 104 -15.48 5.20 -4.05
C ALA A 104 -16.86 5.77 -3.76
N ARG A 105 -16.95 6.77 -2.87
CA ARG A 105 -18.22 7.43 -2.56
C ARG A 105 -18.82 8.13 -3.77
N PHE A 106 -18.04 8.91 -4.52
CA PHE A 106 -18.54 9.55 -5.74
C PHE A 106 -18.99 8.53 -6.80
N ALA A 107 -18.27 7.42 -6.95
CA ALA A 107 -18.66 6.35 -7.85
C ALA A 107 -20.00 5.71 -7.42
N LEU A 108 -20.17 5.46 -6.12
CA LEU A 108 -21.39 4.88 -5.54
C LEU A 108 -22.59 5.84 -5.62
N ASP A 109 -22.40 7.12 -5.31
CA ASP A 109 -23.44 8.16 -5.38
C ASP A 109 -23.94 8.35 -6.84
N GLY A 110 -23.11 8.05 -7.83
CA GLY A 110 -23.46 8.08 -9.25
C GLY A 110 -24.23 6.85 -9.77
N MET A 111 -24.33 5.76 -9.00
CA MET A 111 -24.97 4.51 -9.46
C MET A 111 -26.45 4.64 -9.78
N PRO A 112 -27.30 5.32 -8.97
CA PRO A 112 -28.71 5.51 -9.30
C PRO A 112 -28.89 6.23 -10.63
N GLY A 113 -28.07 7.25 -10.91
CA GLY A 113 -28.09 7.97 -12.19
C GLY A 113 -27.77 7.07 -13.38
N LYS A 114 -26.79 6.17 -13.24
CA LYS A 114 -26.49 5.17 -14.28
C LYS A 114 -27.63 4.16 -14.47
N GLN A 115 -28.29 3.72 -13.40
CA GLN A 115 -29.44 2.82 -13.50
C GLN A 115 -30.62 3.51 -14.21
N MET A 116 -30.92 4.76 -13.83
CA MET A 116 -31.95 5.56 -14.49
C MET A 116 -31.65 5.80 -15.98
N ALA A 117 -30.38 5.98 -16.34
CA ALA A 117 -29.98 6.10 -17.75
C ALA A 117 -30.25 4.80 -18.54
N VAL A 118 -30.00 3.62 -17.95
CA VAL A 118 -30.34 2.33 -18.57
C VAL A 118 -31.86 2.18 -18.72
N ASP A 119 -32.63 2.62 -17.73
CA ASP A 119 -34.10 2.57 -17.77
C ASP A 119 -34.65 3.52 -18.84
N ALA A 120 -34.07 4.71 -18.97
CA ALA A 120 -34.41 5.67 -20.01
C ALA A 120 -34.09 5.13 -21.41
N ASP A 121 -32.90 4.54 -21.62
CA ASP A 121 -32.51 3.94 -22.89
C ASP A 121 -33.45 2.79 -23.30
N LEU A 122 -33.85 1.95 -22.33
CA LEU A 122 -34.79 0.84 -22.56
C LEU A 122 -36.18 1.36 -22.91
N ASN A 123 -36.68 2.36 -22.18
CA ASN A 123 -37.98 2.98 -22.45
C ASN A 123 -38.01 3.74 -23.79
N ALA A 124 -36.88 4.30 -24.21
CA ALA A 124 -36.71 4.94 -25.51
C ALA A 124 -36.54 3.94 -26.67
N GLY A 125 -36.43 2.64 -26.38
CA GLY A 125 -36.19 1.59 -27.38
C GLY A 125 -34.78 1.61 -27.98
N LEU A 126 -33.82 2.29 -27.36
CA LEU A 126 -32.42 2.32 -27.79
C LEU A 126 -31.67 1.02 -27.48
N ILE A 127 -32.13 0.29 -26.45
CA ILE A 127 -31.57 -1.00 -26.04
C ILE A 127 -32.71 -2.01 -25.78
N ASP A 128 -32.38 -3.30 -25.85
CA ASP A 128 -33.33 -4.37 -25.52
C ASP A 128 -33.25 -4.78 -24.03
N GLN A 129 -34.15 -5.66 -23.61
CA GLN A 129 -34.19 -6.19 -22.24
C GLN A 129 -32.93 -6.95 -21.84
N MET A 130 -32.26 -7.63 -22.78
CA MET A 130 -31.05 -8.39 -22.48
C MET A 130 -29.88 -7.45 -22.20
N GLU A 131 -29.70 -6.43 -23.02
CA GLU A 131 -28.68 -5.40 -22.88
C GLU A 131 -28.93 -4.55 -21.63
N ALA A 132 -30.17 -4.17 -21.35
CA ALA A 132 -30.52 -3.47 -20.12
C ALA A 132 -30.14 -4.31 -18.88
N ARG A 133 -30.43 -5.62 -18.89
CA ARG A 133 -30.07 -6.52 -17.79
C ARG A 133 -28.55 -6.67 -17.65
N ARG A 134 -27.81 -6.76 -18.77
CA ARG A 134 -26.35 -6.80 -18.80
C ARG A 134 -25.74 -5.53 -18.18
N ARG A 135 -26.17 -4.34 -18.62
CA ARG A 135 -25.69 -3.05 -18.10
C ARG A 135 -26.00 -2.86 -16.62
N ARG A 136 -27.21 -3.23 -16.15
CA ARG A 136 -27.54 -3.21 -14.72
C ARG A 136 -26.62 -4.14 -13.91
N GLY A 137 -26.30 -5.31 -14.45
CA GLY A 137 -25.33 -6.24 -13.84
C GLY A 137 -23.91 -5.67 -13.73
N GLU A 138 -23.46 -4.92 -14.74
CA GLU A 138 -22.18 -4.20 -14.68
C GLU A 138 -22.21 -3.10 -13.61
N ILE A 139 -23.29 -2.32 -13.53
CA ILE A 139 -23.46 -1.28 -12.51
C ILE A 139 -23.43 -1.90 -11.10
N ALA A 140 -24.10 -3.03 -10.89
CA ALA A 140 -24.07 -3.76 -9.62
C ALA A 140 -22.64 -4.22 -9.27
N SER A 141 -21.93 -4.83 -10.22
CA SER A 141 -20.53 -5.24 -10.03
C SER A 141 -19.61 -4.06 -9.69
N GLN A 142 -19.84 -2.88 -10.30
CA GLN A 142 -19.09 -1.66 -9.95
C GLN A 142 -19.39 -1.22 -8.51
N ALA A 143 -20.66 -1.26 -8.10
CA ALA A 143 -21.05 -0.89 -6.74
C ALA A 143 -20.40 -1.81 -5.70
N ASP A 144 -20.43 -3.12 -5.92
CA ASP A 144 -19.77 -4.10 -5.06
C ASP A 144 -18.26 -3.87 -4.98
N PHE A 145 -17.62 -3.59 -6.13
CA PHE A 145 -16.19 -3.31 -6.19
C PHE A 145 -15.82 -2.05 -5.39
N TYR A 146 -16.49 -0.91 -5.62
CA TYR A 146 -16.17 0.34 -4.92
C TYR A 146 -16.53 0.26 -3.42
N GLY A 147 -17.60 -0.45 -3.07
CA GLY A 147 -17.95 -0.74 -1.67
C GLY A 147 -16.87 -1.58 -0.96
N ALA A 148 -16.40 -2.65 -1.60
CA ALA A 148 -15.31 -3.47 -1.07
C ALA A 148 -13.98 -2.69 -1.00
N MET A 149 -13.71 -1.82 -1.97
CA MET A 149 -12.51 -0.96 -1.98
C MET A 149 -12.48 0.04 -0.82
N ASP A 150 -13.60 0.68 -0.47
CA ASP A 150 -13.66 1.58 0.70
C ASP A 150 -13.31 0.82 1.99
N GLY A 151 -13.90 -0.36 2.18
CA GLY A 151 -13.58 -1.24 3.31
C GLY A 151 -12.10 -1.64 3.34
N ALA A 152 -11.59 -2.18 2.23
CA ALA A 152 -10.21 -2.62 2.10
C ALA A 152 -9.19 -1.49 2.36
N SER A 153 -9.48 -0.27 1.90
CA SER A 153 -8.60 0.90 2.07
C SER A 153 -8.44 1.32 3.54
N LYS A 154 -9.47 1.12 4.37
CA LYS A 154 -9.40 1.36 5.82
C LYS A 154 -8.43 0.39 6.50
N PHE A 155 -8.30 -0.86 6.02
CA PHE A 155 -7.31 -1.82 6.53
C PHE A 155 -5.87 -1.39 6.21
N VAL A 156 -5.61 -0.88 5.00
CA VAL A 156 -4.27 -0.36 4.64
C VAL A 156 -3.87 0.80 5.55
N ARG A 157 -4.81 1.68 5.87
CA ARG A 157 -4.57 2.76 6.84
C ARG A 157 -4.23 2.22 8.22
N GLY A 158 -4.93 1.19 8.68
CA GLY A 158 -4.63 0.51 9.96
C GLY A 158 -3.23 -0.11 10.00
N ASP A 159 -2.79 -0.74 8.90
CA ASP A 159 -1.45 -1.32 8.78
C ASP A 159 -0.34 -0.27 8.88
N ALA A 160 -0.51 0.88 8.24
CA ALA A 160 0.47 1.97 8.34
C ALA A 160 0.61 2.51 9.77
N VAL A 161 -0.51 2.62 10.50
CA VAL A 161 -0.50 2.98 11.93
C VAL A 161 0.24 1.90 12.73
N ALA A 162 -0.07 0.63 12.50
CA ALA A 162 0.58 -0.49 13.18
C ALA A 162 2.10 -0.50 12.94
N GLY A 163 2.57 -0.17 11.73
CA GLY A 163 3.99 -0.07 11.40
C GLY A 163 4.76 0.95 12.26
N VAL A 164 4.14 2.10 12.57
CA VAL A 164 4.73 3.11 13.48
C VAL A 164 4.86 2.54 14.89
N PHE A 165 3.83 1.87 15.40
CA PHE A 165 3.88 1.22 16.71
C PHE A 165 4.92 0.10 16.77
N ILE A 166 5.01 -0.74 15.73
CA ILE A 166 6.00 -1.82 15.63
C ILE A 166 7.42 -1.26 15.69
N THR A 167 7.68 -0.15 15.00
CA THR A 167 8.98 0.55 15.05
C THR A 167 9.32 0.97 16.47
N ALA A 168 8.38 1.61 17.17
CA ALA A 168 8.59 2.03 18.56
C ALA A 168 8.84 0.84 19.50
N ILE A 169 8.06 -0.24 19.35
CA ILE A 169 8.21 -1.48 20.12
C ILE A 169 9.57 -2.12 19.86
N ASN A 170 10.05 -2.14 18.61
CA ASN A 170 11.35 -2.74 18.28
C ASN A 170 12.51 -1.98 18.90
N ILE A 171 12.48 -0.64 18.90
CA ILE A 171 13.52 0.18 19.53
C ILE A 171 13.49 -0.01 21.05
N VAL A 172 12.33 0.19 21.68
CA VAL A 172 12.22 0.14 23.16
C VAL A 172 12.43 -1.28 23.68
N GLY A 173 11.75 -2.27 23.08
CA GLY A 173 11.88 -3.67 23.46
C GLY A 173 13.28 -4.21 23.19
N GLY A 174 13.89 -3.84 22.08
CA GLY A 174 15.26 -4.21 21.74
C GLY A 174 16.28 -3.65 22.73
N LEU A 175 16.15 -2.37 23.09
CA LEU A 175 16.98 -1.75 24.13
C LEU A 175 16.85 -2.45 25.48
N LEU A 176 15.61 -2.72 25.92
CA LEU A 176 15.35 -3.40 27.19
C LEU A 176 15.95 -4.81 27.19
N LEU A 177 15.69 -5.62 26.17
CA LEU A 177 16.21 -7.00 26.07
C LEU A 177 17.73 -7.04 25.90
N GLY A 178 18.30 -6.13 25.12
CA GLY A 178 19.74 -6.03 24.91
C GLY A 178 20.51 -5.72 26.19
N VAL A 179 20.04 -4.74 26.96
CA VAL A 179 20.70 -4.33 28.21
C VAL A 179 20.43 -5.31 29.35
N THR A 180 19.18 -5.74 29.54
CA THR A 180 18.80 -6.55 30.73
C THR A 180 19.12 -8.03 30.59
N GLN A 181 18.93 -8.62 29.40
CA GLN A 181 19.08 -10.07 29.21
C GLN A 181 20.39 -10.46 28.55
N HIS A 182 20.99 -9.57 27.73
CA HIS A 182 22.19 -9.87 26.95
C HIS A 182 23.43 -9.09 27.39
N GLY A 183 23.32 -8.26 28.43
CA GLY A 183 24.45 -7.52 29.00
C GLY A 183 25.11 -6.51 28.05
N MET A 184 24.43 -6.12 26.98
CA MET A 184 24.94 -5.13 26.02
C MET A 184 25.01 -3.76 26.68
N SER A 185 26.00 -2.95 26.30
CA SER A 185 25.98 -1.55 26.67
C SER A 185 24.79 -0.82 26.03
N LEU A 186 24.31 0.24 26.67
CA LEU A 186 23.18 1.03 26.13
C LEU A 186 23.48 1.56 24.72
N SER A 187 24.75 1.92 24.45
CA SER A 187 25.20 2.40 23.15
C SER A 187 25.17 1.29 22.08
N GLU A 188 25.65 0.09 22.41
CA GLU A 188 25.66 -1.04 21.47
C GLU A 188 24.24 -1.56 21.18
N ALA A 189 23.42 -1.69 22.22
CA ALA A 189 22.01 -2.06 22.06
C ALA A 189 21.29 -0.99 21.21
N GLY A 190 21.50 0.29 21.51
CA GLY A 190 20.94 1.39 20.74
C GLY A 190 21.34 1.34 19.28
N ALA A 191 22.62 1.15 18.98
CA ALA A 191 23.09 1.07 17.60
C ALA A 191 22.51 -0.13 16.84
N THR A 192 22.54 -1.32 17.43
CA THR A 192 22.11 -2.56 16.77
C THR A 192 20.60 -2.60 16.54
N PHE A 193 19.80 -2.42 17.60
CA PHE A 193 18.35 -2.51 17.49
C PHE A 193 17.76 -1.36 16.71
N THR A 194 18.35 -0.17 16.74
CA THR A 194 17.92 0.95 15.88
C THR A 194 18.22 0.66 14.41
N LYS A 195 19.43 0.18 14.07
CA LYS A 195 19.76 -0.18 12.67
C LYS A 195 18.83 -1.26 12.12
N LEU A 196 18.58 -2.31 12.91
CA LEU A 196 17.65 -3.39 12.55
C LEU A 196 16.21 -2.86 12.35
N THR A 197 15.76 -1.98 13.24
CA THR A 197 14.41 -1.40 13.16
C THR A 197 14.24 -0.48 11.95
N ILE A 198 15.24 0.37 11.67
CA ILE A 198 15.24 1.21 10.45
C ILE A 198 15.16 0.32 9.22
N GLY A 199 15.98 -0.73 9.16
CA GLY A 199 15.97 -1.69 8.06
C GLY A 199 14.59 -2.33 7.86
N ASP A 200 13.99 -2.89 8.92
CA ASP A 200 12.68 -3.56 8.81
C ASP A 200 11.56 -2.57 8.45
N GLY A 201 11.61 -1.36 9.01
CA GLY A 201 10.68 -0.29 8.68
C GLY A 201 10.74 0.06 7.18
N LEU A 202 11.93 0.27 6.63
CA LEU A 202 12.11 0.58 5.20
C LEU A 202 11.66 -0.57 4.29
N VAL A 203 12.00 -1.82 4.64
CA VAL A 203 11.59 -3.01 3.88
C VAL A 203 10.06 -3.19 3.91
N SER A 204 9.40 -2.71 4.97
CA SER A 204 7.95 -2.71 5.11
C SER A 204 7.25 -1.57 4.37
N GLN A 205 7.93 -0.46 4.10
CA GLN A 205 7.40 0.71 3.42
C GLN A 205 7.28 0.53 1.90
N ILE A 206 8.25 -0.11 1.25
CA ILE A 206 8.21 -0.31 -0.22
C ILE A 206 6.91 -1.01 -0.67
N PRO A 207 6.51 -2.16 -0.05
CA PRO A 207 5.23 -2.77 -0.40
C PRO A 207 4.02 -1.89 -0.09
N ALA A 208 4.07 -1.12 1.00
CA ALA A 208 2.98 -0.22 1.39
C ALA A 208 2.73 0.86 0.34
N LEU A 209 3.82 1.47 -0.16
CA LEU A 209 3.79 2.46 -1.23
C LEU A 209 3.21 1.86 -2.51
N LEU A 210 3.74 0.73 -2.96
CA LEU A 210 3.30 0.09 -4.21
C LEU A 210 1.81 -0.30 -4.18
N ILE A 211 1.34 -0.85 -3.06
CA ILE A 211 -0.08 -1.21 -2.89
C ILE A 211 -0.96 0.06 -2.84
N SER A 212 -0.50 1.12 -2.15
CA SER A 212 -1.24 2.39 -2.07
C SER A 212 -1.36 3.07 -3.43
N LEU A 213 -0.29 3.05 -4.23
CA LEU A 213 -0.29 3.54 -5.60
C LEU A 213 -1.20 2.69 -6.50
N ALA A 214 -1.13 1.37 -6.39
CA ALA A 214 -2.02 0.47 -7.14
C ALA A 214 -3.50 0.76 -6.82
N ALA A 215 -3.85 0.86 -5.53
CA ALA A 215 -5.21 1.16 -5.11
C ALA A 215 -5.68 2.52 -5.64
N GLY A 216 -4.83 3.55 -5.52
CA GLY A 216 -5.11 4.88 -6.06
C GLY A 216 -5.36 4.85 -7.56
N LEU A 217 -4.44 4.26 -8.33
CA LEU A 217 -4.54 4.14 -9.79
C LEU A 217 -5.81 3.40 -10.22
N LEU A 218 -6.17 2.31 -9.54
CA LEU A 218 -7.33 1.50 -9.90
C LEU A 218 -8.64 2.24 -9.63
N VAL A 219 -8.71 2.99 -8.53
CA VAL A 219 -9.92 3.75 -8.14
C VAL A 219 -10.09 5.02 -8.98
N THR A 220 -9.00 5.69 -9.36
CA THR A 220 -9.06 6.88 -10.24
C THR A 220 -9.22 6.53 -11.72
N ARG A 221 -9.14 5.25 -12.08
CA ARG A 221 -9.28 4.82 -13.47
C ARG A 221 -10.71 5.04 -13.94
N SER A 222 -10.85 5.63 -15.12
CA SER A 222 -12.17 5.83 -15.73
C SER A 222 -12.84 4.50 -16.09
N ALA A 223 -14.16 4.49 -16.18
CA ALA A 223 -14.89 3.31 -16.64
C ALA A 223 -14.68 3.02 -18.15
N GLN A 224 -14.10 3.95 -18.90
CA GLN A 224 -13.73 3.72 -20.30
C GLN A 224 -12.43 2.91 -20.38
N LYS A 225 -12.43 1.90 -21.25
CA LYS A 225 -11.26 1.05 -21.49
C LYS A 225 -10.12 1.91 -22.04
N SER A 226 -9.06 2.04 -21.26
CA SER A 226 -7.93 2.87 -21.58
C SER A 226 -6.63 2.18 -21.19
N ASN A 227 -5.65 2.25 -22.10
CA ASN A 227 -4.29 1.78 -21.86
C ASN A 227 -3.45 2.93 -21.31
N LEU A 228 -3.35 2.99 -19.98
CA LEU A 228 -2.65 4.03 -19.24
C LEU A 228 -1.20 4.28 -19.73
N PRO A 229 -0.38 3.27 -20.06
CA PRO A 229 0.96 3.51 -20.60
C PRO A 229 0.95 4.25 -21.95
N VAL A 230 0.01 3.88 -22.83
CA VAL A 230 -0.13 4.47 -24.16
C VAL A 230 -0.65 5.90 -24.07
N GLU A 231 -1.68 6.13 -23.25
CA GLU A 231 -2.22 7.47 -23.01
C GLU A 231 -1.22 8.41 -22.35
N PHE A 232 -0.46 7.93 -21.36
CA PHE A 232 0.56 8.72 -20.70
C PHE A 232 1.63 9.20 -21.68
N LEU A 233 2.14 8.29 -22.52
CA LEU A 233 3.10 8.62 -23.57
C LEU A 233 2.50 9.59 -24.61
N GLN A 234 1.27 9.33 -25.07
CA GLN A 234 0.60 10.25 -26.00
C GLN A 234 0.40 11.64 -25.40
N GLN A 235 -0.12 11.76 -24.17
CA GLN A 235 -0.43 13.05 -23.56
C GLN A 235 0.81 13.87 -23.22
N LEU A 236 1.90 13.24 -22.79
CA LEU A 236 3.17 13.93 -22.54
C LEU A 236 3.91 14.33 -23.82
N LEU A 237 3.92 13.47 -24.83
CA LEU A 237 4.72 13.68 -26.05
C LEU A 237 3.96 14.46 -27.14
N CYS A 238 2.62 14.47 -27.14
CA CYS A 238 1.82 15.16 -28.16
C CYS A 238 1.57 16.66 -27.87
N ARG A 239 2.14 17.24 -26.80
CA ARG A 239 2.10 18.70 -26.57
C ARG A 239 3.49 19.35 -26.69
N PRO A 240 3.96 19.62 -27.92
CA PRO A 240 5.26 20.27 -28.17
C PRO A 240 5.34 21.74 -27.72
N GLN A 241 4.28 22.30 -27.12
CA GLN A 241 4.30 23.65 -26.53
C GLN A 241 4.82 23.67 -25.08
N VAL A 242 4.99 22.50 -24.45
CA VAL A 242 5.42 22.34 -23.05
C VAL A 242 6.84 21.76 -22.95
N LEU A 243 7.42 21.38 -24.09
CA LEU A 243 8.83 20.96 -24.28
C LEU A 243 9.63 22.16 -24.81
#